data_AF-A0A1Q8QFN9-F1
#
_entry.id   AF-A0A1Q8QFN9-F1
#
_cell.length_a   1.000
_cell.length_b   1.000
_cell.length_c   1.000
_cell.angle_alpha   90.00
_cell.angle_beta   90.00
_cell.angle_gamma   90.00
#
_symmetry.space_group_name_H-M   'P 1'
#
loop_
_entity.id
_entity.type
_entity.pdbx_description
1 polymer ?
#
loop_
_entity_poly.entity_id
_entity_poly.type
_entity_poly.pdbx_seq_one_letter_code
_entity_poly.pdbx_strand_id
1 'polypeptide(L)' 'MLVVFEREEDNHKAVLERSDGTTFDVDRAQIPEAAQPGDCLDIQADGKIILVPEETKKRKERVKKLMDELWE' A
#
# COMPACT_ATOMS: atom_id res chain seq x y z
N MET A 1 8.67 -2.12 7.42
CA MET A 1 8.92 -2.05 5.96
C MET A 1 7.68 -1.48 5.31
N LEU A 2 7.81 -0.35 4.61
CA LEU A 2 6.70 0.31 3.93
C LEU A 2 6.37 -0.39 2.60
N VAL A 3 5.09 -0.68 2.39
CA VAL A 3 4.54 -1.31 1.18
C VAL A 3 3.21 -0.68 0.81
N VAL A 4 2.73 -0.93 -0.40
CA VAL A 4 1.40 -0.50 -0.86
C VAL A 4 0.50 -1.71 -1.03
N PHE A 5 -0.74 -1.61 -0.54
CA PHE A 5 -1.77 -2.60 -0.85
C PHE A 5 -2.13 -2.44 -2.33
N GLU A 6 -1.68 -3.33 -3.20
CA GLU A 6 -1.86 -3.18 -4.64
C GLU A 6 -3.23 -3.67 -5.09
N ARG A 7 -3.59 -4.90 -4.71
CA ARG A 7 -4.88 -5.50 -5.07
C ARG A 7 -5.27 -6.60 -4.10
N GLU A 8 -6.56 -6.84 -4.00
CA GLU A 8 -7.13 -8.05 -3.41
C GLU A 8 -7.35 -9.07 -4.54
N GLU A 9 -6.85 -10.30 -4.39
CA GLU A 9 -7.03 -11.34 -5.41
C GLU A 9 -8.28 -12.17 -5.10
N ASP A 10 -8.40 -12.65 -3.86
CA ASP A 10 -9.56 -13.40 -3.37
C ASP A 10 -9.81 -13.06 -1.89
N ASN A 11 -10.87 -13.62 -1.29
CA ASN A 11 -11.22 -13.42 0.14
C ASN A 11 -10.12 -13.82 1.14
N HIS A 12 -9.05 -14.48 0.69
CA HIS A 12 -7.97 -14.97 1.54
C HIS A 12 -6.62 -14.32 1.24
N LYS A 13 -6.43 -13.69 0.08
CA LYS A 13 -5.12 -13.23 -0.39
C LYS A 13 -5.14 -11.78 -0.86
N ALA A 14 -4.10 -11.06 -0.49
CA ALA A 14 -3.84 -9.70 -0.92
C ALA A 14 -2.41 -9.58 -1.42
N VAL A 15 -2.20 -8.70 -2.40
CA VAL A 15 -0.90 -8.45 -3.01
C VAL A 15 -0.39 -7.11 -2.51
N LEU A 16 0.83 -7.13 -1.96
CA LEU A 16 1.53 -5.93 -1.52
C LEU A 16 2.70 -5.61 -2.45
N GLU A 17 2.84 -4.35 -2.82
CA GLU A 17 3.93 -3.80 -3.64
C GLU A 17 5.01 -3.18 -2.74
N ARG A 18 6.27 -3.55 -2.98
CA ARG A 18 7.46 -2.93 -2.36
C ARG A 18 7.87 -1.68 -3.13
N SER A 19 8.68 -0.84 -2.51
CA SER A 19 9.20 0.39 -3.15
C SER A 19 10.03 0.15 -4.42
N ASP A 20 10.54 -1.07 -4.62
CA ASP A 20 11.28 -1.46 -5.84
C ASP A 20 10.37 -1.97 -6.97
N GLY A 21 9.04 -1.96 -6.77
CA GLY A 21 8.05 -2.44 -7.73
C GLY A 21 7.84 -3.96 -7.72
N THR A 22 8.54 -4.71 -6.86
CA THR A 22 8.28 -6.14 -6.68
C THR A 22 7.05 -6.36 -5.80
N THR A 23 6.29 -7.42 -6.07
CA THR A 23 5.10 -7.78 -5.30
C THR A 23 5.28 -9.06 -4.52
N PHE A 24 4.49 -9.25 -3.47
CA PHE A 24 4.37 -10.51 -2.74
C PHE A 24 2.98 -10.66 -2.13
N ASP A 25 2.58 -11.91 -1.93
CA ASP A 25 1.26 -12.24 -1.42
C ASP A 25 1.27 -12.33 0.11
N VAL A 26 0.19 -11.89 0.73
CA VAL A 26 -0.07 -12.04 2.17
C VAL A 26 -1.48 -12.53 2.40
N ASP A 27 -1.73 -13.13 3.56
CA ASP A 27 -3.09 -13.46 3.96
C ASP A 27 -3.86 -12.17 4.26
N ARG A 28 -5.05 -12.02 3.67
CA ARG A 28 -5.90 -10.83 3.87
C ARG A 28 -6.20 -10.57 5.34
N ALA A 29 -6.27 -11.63 6.15
CA ALA A 29 -6.46 -11.59 7.59
C ALA A 29 -5.31 -10.94 8.38
N GLN A 30 -4.11 -10.83 7.80
CA GLN A 30 -2.97 -10.14 8.41
C GLN A 30 -3.02 -8.63 8.17
N ILE A 31 -3.78 -8.17 7.18
CA ILE A 31 -3.94 -6.77 6.84
C ILE A 31 -5.09 -6.18 7.68
N PRO A 32 -4.97 -4.94 8.19
CA PRO A 32 -6.08 -4.23 8.82
C PRO A 32 -7.35 -4.26 7.97
N GLU A 33 -8.51 -4.49 8.58
CA GLU A 33 -9.79 -4.58 7.86
C GLU A 33 -10.10 -3.29 7.07
N ALA A 34 -9.77 -2.13 7.65
CA ALA A 34 -9.97 -0.82 7.06
C ALA A 34 -9.03 -0.48 5.89
N ALA A 35 -7.99 -1.28 5.64
CA ALA A 35 -7.06 -1.01 4.54
C ALA A 35 -7.69 -1.37 3.20
N GLN A 36 -7.43 -0.53 2.19
CA GLN A 36 -7.92 -0.70 0.83
C GLN A 36 -6.77 -0.65 -0.19
N PRO A 37 -6.98 -1.17 -1.41
CA PRO A 37 -6.02 -0.97 -2.49
C PRO A 37 -5.63 0.50 -2.68
N GLY A 38 -4.34 0.76 -2.82
CA GLY A 38 -3.70 2.07 -2.86
C GLY A 38 -3.21 2.60 -1.49
N ASP A 39 -3.58 1.96 -0.37
CA ASP A 39 -3.09 2.38 0.95
C ASP A 39 -1.66 1.93 1.22
N CYS A 40 -0.92 2.78 1.93
CA CYS A 40 0.40 2.45 2.45
C CYS A 40 0.28 1.71 3.78
N LEU A 41 1.03 0.62 3.90
CA LEU A 41 1.09 -0.24 5.07
C LEU A 41 2.53 -0.36 5.57
N ASP A 42 2.73 -0.44 6.87
CA ASP A 42 4.03 -0.76 7.47
C ASP A 42 4.01 -2.17 8.09
N ILE A 43 4.92 -3.01 7.61
CA ILE A 43 5.19 -4.33 8.18
C ILE A 43 6.24 -4.17 9.27
N GLN A 44 5.80 -4.26 10.52
CA GLN A 44 6.66 -4.11 11.70
C GLN A 44 7.57 -5.33 11.90
N ALA A 45 8.61 -5.16 12.73
CA ALA A 45 9.59 -6.21 13.01
C ALA A 45 8.98 -7.46 13.69
N ASP A 46 7.84 -7.30 14.36
CA ASP A 46 7.06 -8.38 14.98
C ASP A 46 6.11 -9.07 13.98
N GLY A 47 6.10 -8.65 12.70
CA GLY A 47 5.23 -9.17 11.65
C GLY A 47 3.86 -8.51 11.59
N LYS A 48 3.54 -7.55 12.46
CA LYS A 48 2.26 -6.85 12.43
C LYS A 48 2.20 -5.87 11.26
N ILE A 49 1.09 -5.88 10.52
CA ILE A 49 0.82 -4.94 9.44
C ILE A 49 -0.09 -3.83 9.96
N ILE A 50 0.33 -2.57 9.78
CA ILE A 50 -0.45 -1.39 10.18
C ILE A 50 -0.68 -0.43 9.02
N LEU A 51 -1.79 0.29 9.05
CA LEU A 51 -2.08 1.38 8.12
C LEU A 51 -1.18 2.59 8.42
N VAL A 52 -0.71 3.25 7.35
CA VAL A 52 0.08 4.49 7.45
C VAL A 52 -0.57 5.59 6.60
N PRO A 53 -1.66 6.23 7.09
CA PRO A 53 -2.45 7.19 6.31
C PRO A 53 -1.64 8.39 5.82
N GLU A 54 -0.66 8.84 6.61
CA GLU A 54 0.22 9.96 6.26
C GLU A 54 1.06 9.64 5.02
N GLU A 55 1.57 8.40 4.89
CA GLU A 55 2.32 7.98 3.70
C GLU A 55 1.40 7.79 2.49
N THR A 56 0.17 7.28 2.70
CA THR A 56 -0.86 7.25 1.65
C THR A 56 -1.12 8.65 1.10
N LYS A 57 -1.28 9.64 1.98
CA LYS A 57 -1.52 11.03 1.61
C LYS A 57 -0.34 11.62 0.82
N LYS A 58 0.89 11.47 1.32
CA LYS A 58 2.10 11.93 0.62
C LYS A 58 2.25 11.30 -0.77
N ARG A 59 1.98 9.98 -0.90
CA ARG A 59 2.05 9.30 -2.20
C ARG A 59 1.01 9.86 -3.17
N LYS A 60 -0.23 10.07 -2.72
CA LYS A 60 -1.31 10.68 -3.52
C LYS A 60 -0.98 12.11 -3.96
N GLU A 61 -0.46 12.93 -3.05
CA GLU A 61 -0.03 14.31 -3.35
C GLU A 61 1.11 14.33 -4.37
N ARG A 62 2.11 13.45 -4.23
CA ARG A 62 3.21 13.32 -5.19
C ARG A 62 2.71 12.92 -6.57
N VAL A 63 1.84 11.91 -6.66
CA VAL A 63 1.25 11.47 -7.94
C VAL A 63 0.47 12.60 -8.58
N LYS A 64 -0.34 13.32 -7.80
CA LYS A 64 -1.10 14.48 -8.29
C LYS A 64 -0.16 15.56 -8.85
N LYS A 65 0.90 15.92 -8.13
CA LYS A 65 1.88 16.92 -8.59
C LYS A 65 2.53 16.53 -9.92
N LEU A 66 2.91 15.26 -10.07
CA LEU A 66 3.47 14.74 -11.32
C LEU A 66 2.46 14.79 -12.48
N MET A 67 1.18 14.51 -12.21
CA MET A 67 0.12 14.63 -13.22
C MET A 67 -0.11 16.09 -13.62
N ASP A 68 -0.14 17.00 -12.64
CA ASP A 68 -0.32 18.43 -12.88
C ASP A 68 0.84 18.99 -13.73
N GLU A 69 2.10 18.63 -13.42
CA GLU A 69 3.29 19.03 -14.19
C GLU A 69 3.32 18.53 -15.64
N LEU A 70 2.63 17.43 -15.97
CA LEU A 70 2.58 16.94 -17.34
C LEU A 70 1.62 17.75 -18.21
N TRP A 71 0.53 18.27 -17.62
CA TRP A 71 -0.56 18.97 -18.33
C TRP A 71 -0.45 20.50 -18.29
N GLU A 72 0.64 21.04 -17.72
CA GLU A 72 1.10 22.43 -17.91
C GLU A 72 2.08 22.54 -19.09
#